data_AF-A0AB39TIR2-F1
#
_entry.id   AF-A0AB39TIR2-F1
#
_cell.length_a   1.000
_cell.length_b   1.000
_cell.length_c   1.000
_cell.angle_alpha   90.00
_cell.angle_beta   90.00
_cell.angle_gamma   90.00
#
_symmetry.space_group_name_H-M   'P 1'
#
loop_
_entity.id
_entity.type
_entity.pdbx_description
1 polymer ?
#
loop_
_entity_poly.entity_id
_entity_poly.type
_entity_poly.pdbx_seq_one_letter_code
_entity_poly.pdbx_strand_id
1 'polypeptide(L)'
;MAEHKSTPSRRRRVLRVAACAFVALVVLGAGAAVYAYVRLNGNIKTVDIDERLGDARPPAATDGSFNILVLGSDSRSGDNGSLAGGTTDGARSDTAMVVHVSQDHSRASVVSIPRDTLVDRPDCTDPSGKAVPAVKRAMYNSAFEAGGAACAVKTTEQLTGLRMDHYVQIDFAGFARVVDAIGGATVTTTVAIHDKDSGLDLPPGEHHLNGQQALAFVRTRHGVGDGSDLGRIELQKQMVKSLLQQAGGAGLFTDPVKLWSIGDTVTKSITTDSALGSVNSLVGLVQELKGIGPDRLSMVTLPVVTAPSDPNRVVEQQPQAGQVWAALKADQPIPQTVVSAQPENPAQAAPTASPTARARR
;
A
#
# COMPACT_ATOMS: atom_id res chain seq x y z
N MET A 1 69.04 29.45 32.49
CA MET A 1 67.59 29.20 32.41
C MET A 1 67.40 27.82 31.79
N ALA A 2 67.09 26.80 32.60
CA ALA A 2 66.87 25.45 32.11
C ALA A 2 65.39 25.28 31.75
N GLU A 3 65.10 25.15 30.46
CA GLU A 3 63.75 24.94 29.94
C GLU A 3 63.30 23.51 30.25
N HIS A 4 62.48 23.36 31.29
CA HIS A 4 61.92 22.07 31.70
C HIS A 4 60.84 21.64 30.69
N LYS A 5 61.24 21.00 29.59
CA LYS A 5 60.29 20.37 28.65
C LYS A 5 59.58 19.21 29.35
N SER A 6 58.38 19.47 29.85
CA SER A 6 57.52 18.42 30.41
C SER A 6 57.17 17.39 29.32
N THR A 7 57.72 16.18 29.43
CA THR A 7 57.39 15.07 28.54
C THR A 7 55.91 14.72 28.76
N PRO A 8 55.05 14.74 27.73
CA PRO A 8 53.64 14.45 27.92
C PRO A 8 53.48 13.04 28.49
N SER A 9 52.78 12.92 29.63
CA SER A 9 52.60 11.63 30.30
C SER A 9 51.97 10.60 29.35
N ARG A 10 52.43 9.35 29.41
CA ARG A 10 51.94 8.23 28.57
C ARG A 10 50.41 8.16 28.54
N ARG A 11 49.75 8.53 29.65
CA ARG A 11 48.30 8.67 29.80
C ARG A 11 47.67 9.73 28.90
N ARG A 12 48.29 10.91 28.75
CA ARG A 12 47.83 11.96 27.81
C ARG A 12 47.96 11.52 26.35
N ARG A 13 48.99 10.74 26.01
CA ARG A 13 49.16 10.19 24.65
C ARG A 13 48.08 9.16 24.32
N VAL A 14 47.80 8.23 25.25
CA VAL A 14 46.73 7.24 25.09
C VAL A 14 45.35 7.91 24.98
N LEU A 15 45.06 8.89 25.84
CA LEU A 15 43.80 9.64 25.77
C LEU A 15 43.61 10.38 24.44
N ARG A 16 44.68 10.97 23.89
CA ARG A 16 44.62 11.62 22.57
C ARG A 16 44.37 10.62 21.44
N VAL A 17 45.04 9.46 21.46
CA VAL A 17 44.83 8.42 20.44
C VAL A 17 43.40 7.87 20.53
N ALA A 18 42.90 7.60 21.74
CA ALA A 18 41.52 7.16 21.95
C ALA A 18 40.51 8.22 21.49
N ALA A 19 40.74 9.50 21.79
CA ALA A 19 39.88 10.59 21.33
C ALA A 19 39.91 10.72 19.80
N CYS A 20 41.08 10.65 19.16
CA CYS A 20 41.19 10.67 17.70
C CYS A 20 40.50 9.46 17.05
N ALA A 21 40.65 8.26 17.63
CA ALA A 21 39.97 7.06 17.14
C ALA A 21 38.45 7.17 17.29
N PHE A 22 37.97 7.73 18.41
CA PHE A 22 36.55 8.00 18.63
C PHE A 22 36.02 9.03 17.62
N VAL A 23 36.71 10.15 17.42
CA VAL A 23 36.33 11.16 16.43
C VAL A 23 36.33 10.57 15.02
N ALA A 24 37.33 9.77 14.66
CA ALA A 24 37.36 9.08 13.37
C ALA A 24 36.17 8.12 13.19
N LEU A 25 35.83 7.35 14.24
CA LEU A 25 34.63 6.49 14.24
C LEU A 25 33.35 7.30 14.08
N VAL A 26 33.20 8.42 14.78
CA VAL A 26 32.04 9.31 14.67
C VAL A 26 31.94 9.91 13.27
N VAL A 27 33.05 10.37 12.69
CA VAL A 27 33.07 10.94 11.33
C VAL A 27 32.77 9.87 10.28
N LEU A 28 33.34 8.67 10.41
CA LEU A 28 33.04 7.54 9.52
C LEU A 28 31.56 7.11 9.64
N GLY A 29 31.04 7.05 10.86
CA GLY A 29 29.63 6.75 11.13
C GLY A 29 28.70 7.81 10.54
N ALA A 30 29.00 9.09 10.74
CA ALA A 30 28.24 10.20 10.18
C ALA A 30 28.31 10.21 8.63
N GLY A 31 29.50 9.96 8.07
CA GLY A 31 29.69 9.85 6.62
C GLY A 31 28.90 8.69 6.01
N ALA A 32 28.90 7.52 6.66
CA ALA A 32 28.10 6.37 6.24
C ALA A 32 26.59 6.66 6.33
N ALA A 33 26.14 7.34 7.40
CA ALA A 33 24.74 7.73 7.56
C ALA A 33 24.30 8.75 6.48
N VAL A 34 25.12 9.75 6.17
CA VAL A 34 24.86 10.71 5.10
C VAL A 34 24.84 10.02 3.73
N TYR A 35 25.78 9.10 3.47
CA TYR A 35 25.80 8.32 2.22
C TYR A 35 24.53 7.46 2.07
N ALA A 36 24.14 6.75 3.12
CA ALA A 36 22.91 5.95 3.13
C ALA A 36 21.69 6.84 2.89
N TYR A 37 21.59 7.98 3.58
CA TYR A 37 20.50 8.95 3.41
C TYR A 37 20.39 9.46 1.97
N VAL A 38 21.50 9.92 1.38
CA VAL A 38 21.53 10.43 0.00
C VAL A 38 21.14 9.35 -1.00
N ARG A 39 21.64 8.12 -0.81
CA ARG A 39 21.32 6.98 -1.68
C ARG A 39 19.83 6.63 -1.63
N LEU A 40 19.26 6.53 -0.43
CA LEU A 40 17.85 6.21 -0.25
C LEU A 40 16.95 7.32 -0.83
N ASN A 41 17.31 8.58 -0.61
CA ASN A 41 16.53 9.70 -1.15
C ASN A 41 16.57 9.75 -2.69
N GLY A 42 17.70 9.36 -3.29
CA GLY A 42 17.82 9.24 -4.74
C GLY A 42 17.04 8.07 -5.36
N ASN A 43 16.58 7.11 -4.56
CA ASN A 43 15.79 5.97 -5.05
C ASN A 43 14.31 6.30 -5.24
N ILE A 44 13.79 7.28 -4.48
CA ILE A 44 12.35 7.56 -4.41
C ILE A 44 11.91 8.20 -5.72
N LYS A 45 11.00 7.54 -6.42
CA LYS A 45 10.29 8.14 -7.55
C LYS A 45 9.17 9.01 -7.02
N THR A 46 9.27 10.31 -7.24
CA THR A 46 8.19 11.25 -6.94
C THR A 46 7.44 11.61 -8.21
N VAL A 47 6.12 11.70 -8.09
CA VAL A 47 5.29 12.35 -9.10
C VAL A 47 4.74 13.60 -8.45
N ASP A 48 5.14 14.76 -8.96
CA ASP A 48 4.48 15.99 -8.61
C ASP A 48 3.10 16.01 -9.25
N ILE A 49 2.10 15.75 -8.41
CA ILE A 49 0.70 15.82 -8.79
C ILE A 49 0.06 17.11 -8.31
N ASP A 50 0.69 17.88 -7.43
CA ASP A 50 0.04 19.00 -6.72
C ASP A 50 -0.43 20.08 -7.69
N GLU A 51 0.44 20.47 -8.63
CA GLU A 51 0.10 21.42 -9.69
C GLU A 51 -1.08 20.93 -10.56
N ARG A 52 -1.22 19.61 -10.71
CA ARG A 52 -2.26 18.98 -11.55
C ARG A 52 -3.57 18.74 -10.79
N LEU A 53 -3.50 18.64 -9.47
CA LEU A 53 -4.68 18.50 -8.62
C LEU A 53 -5.48 19.80 -8.57
N GLY A 54 -4.80 20.95 -8.61
CA GLY A 54 -5.41 22.27 -8.57
C GLY A 54 -6.13 22.57 -7.25
N ASP A 55 -6.87 23.67 -7.21
CA ASP A 55 -7.45 24.18 -5.95
C ASP A 55 -8.84 23.64 -5.63
N ALA A 56 -9.54 23.10 -6.62
CA ALA A 56 -10.90 22.56 -6.50
C ALA A 56 -10.90 21.15 -5.89
N ARG A 57 -10.42 21.06 -4.64
CA ARG A 57 -10.31 19.81 -3.87
C ARG A 57 -11.14 19.92 -2.59
N PRO A 58 -11.53 18.79 -1.98
CA PRO A 58 -12.08 18.81 -0.63
C PRO A 58 -11.15 19.57 0.34
N PRO A 59 -11.70 20.23 1.38
CA PRO A 59 -10.88 20.91 2.36
C PRO A 59 -9.95 19.91 3.07
N ALA A 60 -8.70 20.30 3.28
CA ALA A 60 -7.78 19.53 4.10
C ALA A 60 -8.30 19.48 5.55
N ALA A 61 -8.10 18.35 6.21
CA ALA A 61 -8.42 18.24 7.63
C ALA A 61 -7.48 19.15 8.44
N THR A 62 -8.01 19.80 9.46
CA THR A 62 -7.25 20.71 10.35
C THR A 62 -7.01 20.12 11.73
N ASP A 63 -7.53 18.92 11.97
CA ASP A 63 -7.52 18.24 13.25
C ASP A 63 -6.30 17.33 13.43
N GLY A 64 -5.57 17.01 12.35
CA GLY A 64 -4.41 16.12 12.34
C GLY A 64 -4.71 14.73 11.77
N SER A 65 -5.96 14.44 11.40
CA SER A 65 -6.31 13.28 10.58
C SER A 65 -5.83 13.49 9.15
N PHE A 66 -5.56 12.39 8.45
CA PHE A 66 -5.13 12.45 7.05
C PHE A 66 -5.52 11.19 6.27
N ASN A 67 -5.53 11.31 4.95
CA ASN A 67 -5.89 10.23 4.05
C ASN A 67 -4.78 9.94 3.03
N ILE A 68 -4.53 8.66 2.78
CA ILE A 68 -3.59 8.17 1.77
C ILE A 68 -4.36 7.38 0.73
N LEU A 69 -4.16 7.70 -0.55
CA LEU A 69 -4.55 6.80 -1.65
C LEU A 69 -3.40 5.83 -1.95
N VAL A 70 -3.66 4.53 -1.76
CA VAL A 70 -2.73 3.46 -2.14
C VAL A 70 -3.21 2.80 -3.43
N LEU A 71 -2.37 2.82 -4.47
CA LEU A 71 -2.64 2.16 -5.75
C LEU A 71 -1.66 1.02 -6.02
N GLY A 72 -2.21 -0.13 -6.38
CA GLY A 72 -1.45 -1.23 -7.00
C GLY A 72 -1.56 -1.14 -8.51
N SER A 73 -0.45 -0.92 -9.22
CA SER A 73 -0.46 -0.79 -10.69
C SER A 73 0.08 -2.03 -11.39
N ASP A 74 -0.62 -2.51 -12.42
CA ASP A 74 -0.21 -3.66 -13.24
C ASP A 74 0.64 -3.27 -14.46
N SER A 75 1.30 -2.10 -14.43
CA SER A 75 2.10 -1.57 -15.54
C SER A 75 3.03 -2.64 -16.08
N ARG A 76 2.81 -3.09 -17.33
CA ARG A 76 3.53 -4.21 -17.95
C ARG A 76 4.93 -3.84 -18.49
N SER A 77 5.45 -2.67 -18.11
CA SER A 77 6.79 -2.20 -18.47
C SER A 77 7.89 -2.85 -17.63
N GLY A 78 9.04 -3.13 -18.25
CA GLY A 78 10.21 -3.68 -17.56
C GLY A 78 9.95 -5.03 -16.89
N ASP A 79 10.45 -5.21 -15.67
CA ASP A 79 10.36 -6.46 -14.89
C ASP A 79 8.92 -6.98 -14.70
N ASN A 80 7.92 -6.09 -14.78
CA ASN A 80 6.51 -6.42 -14.63
C ASN A 80 5.94 -7.23 -15.80
N GLY A 81 6.55 -7.19 -17.00
CA GLY A 81 6.02 -7.91 -18.17
C GLY A 81 5.98 -9.43 -17.96
N SER A 82 7.00 -9.97 -17.27
CA SER A 82 7.07 -11.40 -16.91
C SER A 82 6.08 -11.79 -15.81
N LEU A 83 5.75 -10.84 -14.92
CA LEU A 83 4.84 -11.06 -13.79
C LEU A 83 3.38 -10.90 -14.21
N ALA A 84 3.06 -9.94 -15.08
CA ALA A 84 1.70 -9.55 -15.43
C ALA A 84 0.98 -10.52 -16.38
N GLY A 85 1.72 -11.21 -17.27
CA GLY A 85 1.15 -12.03 -18.34
C GLY A 85 0.55 -11.19 -19.49
N GLY A 86 0.82 -11.58 -20.75
CA GLY A 86 0.30 -10.92 -21.95
C GLY A 86 1.10 -9.71 -22.48
N THR A 87 0.73 -9.18 -23.66
CA THR A 87 1.48 -8.17 -24.45
C THR A 87 0.76 -6.83 -24.67
N THR A 88 -0.26 -6.49 -23.88
CA THR A 88 -1.03 -5.24 -24.07
C THR A 88 -0.41 -4.05 -23.34
N ASP A 89 -0.18 -2.96 -24.07
CA ASP A 89 0.35 -1.69 -23.55
C ASP A 89 -0.71 -0.91 -22.76
N GLY A 90 -0.38 -0.53 -21.52
CA GLY A 90 -1.21 0.32 -20.65
C GLY A 90 -1.07 -0.05 -19.17
N ALA A 91 -0.92 0.95 -18.30
CA ALA A 91 -0.87 0.75 -16.85
C ALA A 91 -2.25 1.01 -16.24
N ARG A 92 -2.81 0.01 -15.54
CA ARG A 92 -4.09 0.12 -14.81
C ARG A 92 -3.83 0.09 -13.32
N SER A 93 -4.68 0.77 -12.53
CA SER A 93 -4.74 0.50 -11.09
C SER A 93 -5.62 -0.72 -10.86
N ASP A 94 -4.98 -1.86 -10.63
CA ASP A 94 -5.65 -3.13 -10.35
C ASP A 94 -6.14 -3.22 -8.89
N THR A 95 -5.63 -2.33 -8.03
CA THR A 95 -5.98 -2.23 -6.61
C THR A 95 -6.00 -0.76 -6.23
N ALA A 96 -7.03 -0.36 -5.48
CA ALA A 96 -7.14 0.99 -4.93
C ALA A 96 -7.67 0.92 -3.50
N MET A 97 -6.97 1.54 -2.58
CA MET A 97 -7.33 1.59 -1.16
C MET A 97 -7.22 3.01 -0.65
N VAL A 98 -8.28 3.50 -0.01
CA VAL A 98 -8.24 4.73 0.78
C VAL A 98 -7.88 4.35 2.21
N VAL A 99 -6.75 4.84 2.70
CA VAL A 99 -6.33 4.68 4.09
C VAL A 99 -6.60 5.98 4.81
N HIS A 100 -7.47 5.95 5.81
CA HIS A 100 -7.73 7.07 6.70
C HIS A 100 -7.07 6.82 8.05
N VAL A 101 -6.29 7.79 8.52
CA VAL A 101 -5.63 7.78 9.83
C VAL A 101 -6.33 8.80 10.72
N SER A 102 -6.78 8.36 11.90
CA SER A 102 -7.52 9.21 12.83
C SER A 102 -6.67 10.35 13.38
N GLN A 103 -7.30 11.42 13.86
CA GLN A 103 -6.64 12.61 14.42
C GLN A 103 -5.58 12.29 15.48
N ASP A 104 -5.86 11.32 16.35
CA ASP A 104 -4.98 10.90 17.44
C ASP A 104 -3.93 9.86 17.03
N HIS A 105 -3.90 9.50 15.73
CA HIS A 105 -3.03 8.51 15.11
C HIS A 105 -3.11 7.13 15.81
N SER A 106 -4.25 6.84 16.45
CA SER A 106 -4.46 5.59 17.20
C SER A 106 -5.22 4.52 16.42
N ARG A 107 -5.92 4.90 15.35
CA ARG A 107 -6.75 4.03 14.51
C ARG A 107 -6.51 4.32 13.04
N ALA A 108 -6.59 3.28 12.21
CA ALA A 108 -6.68 3.42 10.77
C ALA A 108 -7.86 2.63 10.20
N SER A 109 -8.45 3.19 9.15
CA SER A 109 -9.50 2.56 8.35
C SER A 109 -9.01 2.43 6.92
N VAL A 110 -9.13 1.24 6.33
CA VAL A 110 -8.77 0.96 4.94
C VAL A 110 -10.05 0.62 4.19
N VAL A 111 -10.34 1.36 3.13
CA VAL A 111 -11.47 1.10 2.24
C VAL A 111 -10.96 0.74 0.86
N SER A 112 -11.09 -0.53 0.49
CA SER A 112 -10.76 -1.01 -0.86
C SER A 112 -11.88 -0.62 -1.83
N ILE A 113 -11.53 0.06 -2.92
CA ILE A 113 -12.46 0.45 -3.98
C ILE A 113 -12.37 -0.60 -5.09
N PRO A 114 -13.45 -1.35 -5.38
CA PRO A 114 -13.45 -2.30 -6.50
C PRO A 114 -13.17 -1.58 -7.80
N ARG A 115 -12.29 -2.15 -8.64
CA ARG A 115 -11.78 -1.46 -9.83
C ARG A 115 -12.87 -1.19 -10.87
N ASP A 116 -13.90 -2.06 -10.89
CA ASP A 116 -15.04 -2.03 -11.81
C ASP A 116 -16.20 -1.18 -11.28
N THR A 117 -16.01 -0.45 -10.17
CA THR A 117 -16.98 0.51 -9.65
C THR A 117 -17.17 1.65 -10.64
N LEU A 118 -18.42 1.89 -11.05
CA LEU A 118 -18.76 3.02 -11.91
C LEU A 118 -18.79 4.30 -11.07
N VAL A 119 -17.90 5.22 -11.42
CA VAL A 119 -17.70 6.51 -10.75
C VAL A 119 -17.72 7.65 -11.76
N ASP A 120 -17.93 8.85 -11.26
CA ASP A 120 -17.78 10.06 -12.07
C ASP A 120 -16.33 10.54 -12.00
N ARG A 121 -15.60 10.39 -13.10
CA ARG A 121 -14.23 10.90 -13.22
C ARG A 121 -14.31 12.39 -13.59
N PRO A 122 -13.78 13.31 -12.77
CA PRO A 122 -13.74 14.73 -13.09
C PRO A 122 -12.72 15.04 -14.21
N ASP A 123 -12.71 16.28 -14.69
CA ASP A 123 -11.64 16.75 -15.57
C ASP A 123 -10.28 16.66 -14.86
N CYS A 124 -9.27 16.20 -15.59
CA CYS A 124 -7.92 16.07 -15.07
C CYS A 124 -6.89 16.29 -16.17
N THR A 125 -5.61 16.23 -15.81
CA THR A 125 -4.49 16.47 -16.71
C THR A 125 -3.57 15.25 -16.67
N ASP A 126 -3.24 14.72 -17.84
CA ASP A 126 -2.36 13.56 -17.96
C ASP A 126 -0.88 13.89 -17.67
N PRO A 127 0.00 12.89 -17.59
CA PRO A 127 1.42 13.11 -17.33
C PRO A 127 2.15 13.98 -18.37
N SER A 128 1.61 14.10 -19.58
CA SER A 128 2.15 14.92 -20.67
C SER A 128 1.60 16.35 -20.67
N GLY A 129 0.74 16.71 -19.71
CA GLY A 129 0.13 18.04 -19.61
C GLY A 129 -1.12 18.22 -20.47
N LYS A 130 -1.64 17.15 -21.08
CA LYS A 130 -2.84 17.21 -21.92
C LYS A 130 -4.09 17.06 -21.06
N ALA A 131 -5.12 17.84 -21.40
CA ALA A 131 -6.41 17.75 -20.75
C ALA A 131 -7.09 16.41 -21.02
N VAL A 132 -7.62 15.80 -19.96
CA VAL A 132 -8.41 14.58 -19.95
C VAL A 132 -9.82 14.97 -19.50
N PRO A 133 -10.83 14.91 -20.39
CA PRO A 133 -12.16 15.38 -20.07
C PRO A 133 -12.86 14.47 -19.05
N ALA A 134 -13.76 15.09 -18.30
CA ALA A 134 -14.65 14.42 -17.37
C ALA A 134 -15.50 13.34 -18.07
N VAL A 135 -15.72 12.23 -17.40
CA VAL A 135 -16.56 11.12 -17.87
C VAL A 135 -17.44 10.64 -16.74
N LYS A 136 -18.73 10.51 -17.03
CA LYS A 136 -19.72 9.95 -16.10
C LYS A 136 -19.74 8.42 -16.19
N ARG A 137 -19.92 7.74 -15.06
CA ARG A 137 -20.02 6.27 -14.98
C ARG A 137 -18.84 5.54 -15.65
N ALA A 138 -17.61 6.05 -15.47
CA ALA A 138 -16.40 5.35 -15.87
C ALA A 138 -16.03 4.30 -14.82
N MET A 139 -15.36 3.21 -15.22
CA MET A 139 -14.75 2.30 -14.24
C MET A 139 -13.66 3.05 -13.46
N TYR A 140 -13.57 2.84 -12.15
CA TYR A 140 -12.61 3.52 -11.31
C TYR A 140 -11.15 3.35 -11.78
N ASN A 141 -10.74 2.15 -12.18
CA ASN A 141 -9.37 1.91 -12.68
C ASN A 141 -8.99 2.74 -13.91
N SER A 142 -9.97 3.11 -14.73
CA SER A 142 -9.73 3.90 -15.94
C SER A 142 -9.25 5.33 -15.63
N ALA A 143 -9.41 5.81 -14.38
CA ALA A 143 -8.87 7.10 -13.97
C ALA A 143 -7.34 7.13 -14.05
N PHE A 144 -6.68 6.08 -13.55
CA PHE A 144 -5.23 5.96 -13.63
C PHE A 144 -4.77 5.74 -15.08
N GLU A 145 -5.49 4.93 -15.85
CA GLU A 145 -5.19 4.71 -17.28
C GLU A 145 -5.26 6.01 -18.09
N ALA A 146 -6.24 6.88 -17.80
CA ALA A 146 -6.51 8.06 -18.60
C ALA A 146 -5.55 9.22 -18.32
N GLY A 147 -5.08 9.39 -17.08
CA GLY A 147 -4.14 10.48 -16.77
C GLY A 147 -3.34 10.29 -15.48
N GLY A 148 -3.06 9.03 -15.14
CA GLY A 148 -2.15 8.66 -14.06
C GLY A 148 -2.63 9.01 -12.66
N ALA A 149 -1.66 9.18 -11.76
CA ALA A 149 -1.90 9.40 -10.33
C ALA A 149 -2.81 10.61 -10.05
N ALA A 150 -2.62 11.73 -10.77
CA ALA A 150 -3.42 12.94 -10.56
C ALA A 150 -4.92 12.71 -10.85
N CYS A 151 -5.24 12.03 -11.94
CA CYS A 151 -6.64 11.67 -12.27
C CYS A 151 -7.23 10.69 -11.25
N ALA A 152 -6.46 9.69 -10.81
CA ALA A 152 -6.90 8.73 -9.80
C ALA A 152 -7.19 9.40 -8.44
N VAL A 153 -6.31 10.31 -8.00
CA VAL A 153 -6.52 11.11 -6.78
C VAL A 153 -7.78 11.96 -6.92
N LYS A 154 -7.92 12.77 -7.98
CA LYS A 154 -9.14 13.60 -8.17
C LYS A 154 -10.42 12.77 -8.19
N THR A 155 -10.39 11.61 -8.85
CA THR A 155 -11.56 10.72 -8.89
C THR A 155 -11.91 10.19 -7.51
N THR A 156 -10.90 9.85 -6.70
CA THR A 156 -11.09 9.40 -5.32
C THR A 156 -11.64 10.52 -4.44
N GLU A 157 -11.10 11.73 -4.56
CA GLU A 157 -11.59 12.91 -3.83
C GLU A 157 -13.04 13.23 -4.23
N GLN A 158 -13.38 13.14 -5.51
CA GLN A 158 -14.74 13.34 -6.03
C GLN A 158 -15.72 12.27 -5.53
N LEU A 159 -15.28 11.00 -5.45
CA LEU A 159 -16.08 9.87 -4.99
C LEU A 159 -16.37 9.97 -3.48
N THR A 160 -15.34 10.24 -2.70
CA THR A 160 -15.39 10.14 -1.22
C THR A 160 -15.76 11.46 -0.55
N GLY A 161 -15.42 12.59 -1.18
CA GLY A 161 -15.40 13.91 -0.56
C GLY A 161 -14.31 14.09 0.50
N LEU A 162 -13.33 13.18 0.57
CA LEU A 162 -12.15 13.28 1.43
C LEU A 162 -10.99 13.88 0.64
N ARG A 163 -10.19 14.74 1.29
CA ARG A 163 -8.91 15.20 0.76
C ARG A 163 -7.92 14.03 0.84
N MET A 164 -7.29 13.66 -0.27
CA MET A 164 -6.14 12.74 -0.24
C MET A 164 -4.89 13.56 0.02
N ASP A 165 -4.34 13.44 1.22
CA ASP A 165 -3.12 14.15 1.64
C ASP A 165 -1.87 13.52 1.03
N HIS A 166 -1.90 12.19 0.86
CA HIS A 166 -0.81 11.44 0.29
C HIS A 166 -1.26 10.43 -0.77
N TYR A 167 -0.29 10.04 -1.58
CA TYR A 167 -0.42 9.04 -2.62
C TYR A 167 0.77 8.09 -2.58
N VAL A 168 0.49 6.79 -2.61
CA VAL A 168 1.50 5.74 -2.71
C VAL A 168 1.10 4.77 -3.81
N GLN A 169 1.99 4.56 -4.77
CA GLN A 169 1.87 3.57 -5.82
C GLN A 169 2.89 2.48 -5.63
N ILE A 170 2.46 1.24 -5.84
CA ILE A 170 3.35 0.09 -5.91
C ILE A 170 3.00 -0.73 -7.16
N ASP A 171 4.01 -1.14 -7.91
CA ASP A 171 3.83 -2.07 -9.03
C ASP A 171 4.06 -3.52 -8.59
N PHE A 172 3.81 -4.48 -9.48
CA PHE A 172 3.91 -5.91 -9.15
C PHE A 172 5.31 -6.33 -8.72
N ALA A 173 6.35 -5.91 -9.45
CA ALA A 173 7.73 -6.19 -9.09
C ALA A 173 8.10 -5.52 -7.76
N GLY A 174 7.65 -4.29 -7.54
CA GLY A 174 7.83 -3.56 -6.29
C GLY A 174 7.17 -4.27 -5.11
N PHE A 175 5.93 -4.73 -5.29
CA PHE A 175 5.21 -5.50 -4.28
C PHE A 175 5.98 -6.76 -3.90
N ALA A 176 6.38 -7.59 -4.87
CA ALA A 176 7.15 -8.80 -4.61
C ALA A 176 8.46 -8.51 -3.85
N ARG A 177 9.22 -7.49 -4.27
CA ARG A 177 10.45 -7.06 -3.60
C ARG A 177 10.22 -6.61 -2.15
N VAL A 178 9.14 -5.87 -1.89
CA VAL A 178 8.81 -5.40 -0.54
C VAL A 178 8.45 -6.58 0.36
N VAL A 179 7.65 -7.54 -0.14
CA VAL A 179 7.34 -8.77 0.60
C VAL A 179 8.61 -9.54 0.96
N ASP A 180 9.50 -9.76 0.00
CA ASP A 180 10.77 -10.45 0.25
C ASP A 180 11.66 -9.70 1.26
N ALA A 181 11.72 -8.36 1.17
CA ALA A 181 12.51 -7.54 2.09
C ALA A 181 12.00 -7.58 3.53
N ILE A 182 10.68 -7.69 3.73
CA ILE A 182 10.04 -7.85 5.04
C ILE A 182 10.22 -9.29 5.58
N GLY A 183 10.66 -10.22 4.72
CA GLY A 183 10.89 -11.62 5.07
C GLY A 183 9.71 -12.53 4.78
N GLY A 184 8.92 -12.23 3.75
CA GLY A 184 7.78 -13.04 3.30
C GLY A 184 6.45 -12.67 3.95
N ALA A 185 5.43 -13.49 3.71
CA ALA A 185 4.11 -13.35 4.33
C ALA A 185 3.51 -14.72 4.64
N THR A 186 3.05 -14.92 5.88
CA THR A 186 2.38 -16.16 6.25
C THR A 186 0.87 -16.03 6.07
N VAL A 187 0.28 -16.91 5.25
CA VAL A 187 -1.17 -16.99 5.04
C VAL A 187 -1.67 -18.38 5.42
N THR A 188 -2.89 -18.46 5.94
CA THR A 188 -3.58 -19.72 6.18
C THR A 188 -4.76 -19.83 5.24
N THR A 189 -4.87 -20.95 4.53
CA THR A 189 -5.97 -21.28 3.62
C THR A 189 -6.70 -22.52 4.15
N THR A 190 -8.03 -22.48 4.23
CA THR A 190 -8.85 -23.65 4.61
C THR A 190 -9.24 -24.50 3.41
N VAL A 191 -9.04 -23.95 2.20
CA VAL A 191 -9.32 -24.58 0.91
C VAL A 191 -8.06 -24.61 0.05
N ALA A 192 -8.02 -25.53 -0.91
CA ALA A 192 -6.98 -25.53 -1.93
C ALA A 192 -7.20 -24.34 -2.87
N ILE A 193 -6.13 -23.65 -3.24
CA ILE A 193 -6.14 -22.56 -4.22
C ILE A 193 -5.30 -23.00 -5.40
N HIS A 194 -5.94 -23.21 -6.54
CA HIS A 194 -5.25 -23.52 -7.80
C HIS A 194 -5.71 -22.55 -8.88
N ASP A 195 -4.87 -21.56 -9.19
CA ASP A 195 -5.16 -20.53 -10.17
C ASP A 195 -4.08 -20.54 -11.26
N LYS A 196 -4.46 -20.99 -12.45
CA LYS A 196 -3.55 -21.06 -13.60
C LYS A 196 -3.15 -19.69 -14.12
N ASP A 197 -3.99 -18.67 -13.94
CA ASP A 197 -3.76 -17.33 -14.48
C ASP A 197 -2.74 -16.58 -13.61
N SER A 198 -2.77 -16.78 -12.29
CA SER A 198 -1.77 -16.24 -11.37
C SER A 198 -0.56 -17.16 -11.18
N GLY A 199 -0.68 -18.44 -11.53
CA GLY A 199 0.32 -19.48 -11.27
C GLY A 199 0.36 -19.93 -9.81
N LEU A 200 -0.65 -19.57 -9.00
CA LEU A 200 -0.71 -19.97 -7.60
C LEU A 200 -1.21 -21.42 -7.46
N ASP A 201 -0.48 -22.21 -6.67
CA ASP A 201 -0.91 -23.54 -6.24
C ASP A 201 -0.60 -23.71 -4.75
N LEU A 202 -1.64 -23.70 -3.92
CA LEU A 202 -1.55 -23.87 -2.47
C LEU A 202 -2.56 -24.92 -1.99
N PRO A 203 -2.13 -26.01 -1.32
CA PRO A 203 -3.06 -26.88 -0.63
C PRO A 203 -3.68 -26.18 0.59
N PRO A 204 -4.72 -26.73 1.24
CA PRO A 204 -5.18 -26.22 2.53
C PRO A 204 -4.05 -26.29 3.57
N GLY A 205 -3.87 -25.24 4.36
CA GLY A 205 -2.88 -25.18 5.43
C GLY A 205 -2.29 -23.79 5.64
N GLU A 206 -1.25 -23.74 6.47
CA GLU A 206 -0.44 -22.54 6.66
C GLU A 206 0.73 -22.55 5.66
N HIS A 207 0.94 -21.41 5.00
CA HIS A 207 1.95 -21.23 3.96
C HIS A 207 2.73 -19.96 4.21
N HIS A 208 4.05 -20.06 4.18
CA HIS A 208 4.93 -18.91 4.16
C HIS A 208 5.29 -18.57 2.71
N LEU A 209 4.77 -17.45 2.22
CA LEU A 209 4.87 -17.01 0.84
C LEU A 209 6.03 -16.04 0.67
N ASN A 210 6.87 -16.27 -0.34
CA ASN A 210 7.79 -15.26 -0.85
C ASN A 210 7.05 -14.20 -1.70
N GLY A 211 7.75 -13.19 -2.19
CA GLY A 211 7.17 -12.09 -2.94
C GLY A 211 6.42 -12.49 -4.21
N GLN A 212 6.95 -13.46 -4.97
CA GLN A 212 6.26 -13.95 -6.16
C GLN A 212 4.98 -14.72 -5.81
N GLN A 213 5.04 -15.59 -4.79
CA GLN A 213 3.87 -16.34 -4.33
C GLN A 213 2.82 -15.42 -3.71
N ALA A 214 3.24 -14.42 -2.93
CA ALA A 214 2.36 -13.41 -2.36
C ALA A 214 1.68 -12.60 -3.47
N LEU A 215 2.42 -12.23 -4.53
CA LEU A 215 1.85 -11.54 -5.69
C LEU A 215 0.82 -12.43 -6.41
N ALA A 216 1.14 -13.71 -6.62
CA ALA A 216 0.20 -14.67 -7.21
C ALA A 216 -1.06 -14.84 -6.34
N PHE A 217 -0.92 -14.84 -5.03
CA PHE A 217 -2.02 -14.89 -4.07
C PHE A 217 -2.97 -13.70 -4.20
N VAL A 218 -2.46 -12.46 -4.14
CA VAL A 218 -3.31 -11.26 -4.24
C VAL A 218 -3.90 -11.00 -5.63
N ARG A 219 -3.40 -11.73 -6.63
CA ARG A 219 -3.90 -11.69 -8.02
C ARG A 219 -4.85 -12.82 -8.35
N THR A 220 -5.00 -13.80 -7.47
CA THR A 220 -5.89 -14.93 -7.67
C THR A 220 -7.32 -14.44 -7.82
N ARG A 221 -7.97 -14.89 -8.90
CA ARG A 221 -9.38 -14.58 -9.20
C ARG A 221 -10.20 -15.84 -9.31
N HIS A 222 -9.70 -16.82 -10.06
CA HIS A 222 -10.45 -18.01 -10.43
C HIS A 222 -10.11 -19.25 -9.60
N GLY A 223 -9.03 -19.19 -8.81
CA GLY A 223 -8.63 -20.31 -7.95
C GLY A 223 -9.47 -20.49 -6.68
N VAL A 224 -10.24 -19.49 -6.25
CA VAL A 224 -11.14 -19.52 -5.08
C VAL A 224 -12.29 -18.53 -5.23
N GLY A 225 -13.39 -18.78 -4.52
CA GLY A 225 -14.56 -17.89 -4.51
C GLY A 225 -15.38 -17.97 -5.79
N ASP A 226 -16.05 -16.87 -6.12
CA ASP A 226 -16.98 -16.74 -7.27
C ASP A 226 -16.30 -16.25 -8.56
N GLY A 227 -14.98 -16.14 -8.59
CA GLY A 227 -14.26 -15.56 -9.73
C GLY A 227 -14.24 -14.03 -9.78
N SER A 228 -14.89 -13.36 -8.82
CA SER A 228 -15.11 -11.91 -8.86
C SER A 228 -13.93 -11.10 -8.34
N ASP A 229 -13.94 -9.80 -8.65
CA ASP A 229 -12.99 -8.84 -8.05
C ASP A 229 -13.20 -8.71 -6.53
N LEU A 230 -14.42 -8.93 -6.03
CA LEU A 230 -14.74 -8.80 -4.61
C LEU A 230 -14.04 -9.89 -3.79
N GLY A 231 -14.02 -11.14 -4.27
CA GLY A 231 -13.27 -12.22 -3.63
C GLY A 231 -11.76 -11.94 -3.61
N ARG A 232 -11.22 -11.39 -4.70
CA ARG A 232 -9.80 -10.98 -4.79
C ARG A 232 -9.45 -9.90 -3.77
N ILE A 233 -10.34 -8.93 -3.53
CA ILE A 233 -10.12 -7.88 -2.52
C ILE A 233 -10.01 -8.48 -1.11
N GLU A 234 -10.76 -9.52 -0.78
CA GLU A 234 -10.61 -10.18 0.53
C GLU A 234 -9.26 -10.89 0.68
N LEU A 235 -8.73 -11.51 -0.38
CA LEU A 235 -7.36 -12.04 -0.39
C LEU A 235 -6.32 -10.93 -0.19
N GLN A 236 -6.52 -9.78 -0.82
CA GLN A 236 -5.65 -8.60 -0.64
C GLN A 236 -5.66 -8.11 0.81
N LYS A 237 -6.84 -8.01 1.44
CA LYS A 237 -6.93 -7.65 2.87
C LYS A 237 -6.23 -8.67 3.76
N GLN A 238 -6.38 -9.96 3.50
CA GLN A 238 -5.65 -11.00 4.22
C GLN A 238 -4.14 -10.82 4.08
N MET A 239 -3.66 -10.55 2.87
CA MET A 239 -2.24 -10.30 2.63
C MET A 239 -1.74 -9.05 3.37
N VAL A 240 -2.46 -7.93 3.33
CA VAL A 240 -2.08 -6.71 4.07
C VAL A 240 -1.99 -7.00 5.57
N LYS A 241 -2.96 -7.72 6.15
CA LYS A 241 -2.91 -8.14 7.56
C LYS A 241 -1.68 -9.00 7.86
N SER A 242 -1.39 -9.97 6.99
CA SER A 242 -0.26 -10.88 7.12
C SER A 242 1.08 -10.14 7.06
N LEU A 243 1.21 -9.16 6.16
CA LEU A 243 2.39 -8.33 6.03
C LEU A 243 2.58 -7.39 7.23
N LEU A 244 1.50 -6.83 7.77
CA LEU A 244 1.57 -6.01 8.99
C LEU A 244 1.99 -6.84 10.21
N GLN A 245 1.47 -8.06 10.33
CA GLN A 245 1.90 -9.00 11.37
C GLN A 245 3.37 -9.40 11.21
N GLN A 246 3.81 -9.73 10.00
CA GLN A 246 5.21 -10.05 9.72
C GLN A 246 6.12 -8.85 10.02
N ALA A 247 5.76 -7.65 9.59
CA ALA A 247 6.53 -6.44 9.85
C ALA A 247 6.64 -6.14 11.35
N GLY A 248 5.54 -6.30 12.09
CA GLY A 248 5.52 -6.19 13.55
C GLY A 248 6.41 -7.24 14.23
N GLY A 249 6.28 -8.51 13.84
CA GLY A 249 7.08 -9.62 14.38
C GLY A 249 8.57 -9.52 14.06
N ALA A 250 8.92 -9.00 12.88
CA ALA A 250 10.29 -8.68 12.50
C ALA A 250 10.85 -7.46 13.27
N GLY A 251 10.01 -6.70 13.96
CA GLY A 251 10.38 -5.51 14.74
C GLY A 251 10.59 -4.26 13.89
N LEU A 252 10.04 -4.21 12.66
CA LEU A 252 10.25 -3.07 11.74
C LEU A 252 9.66 -1.76 12.29
N PHE A 253 8.66 -1.83 13.17
CA PHE A 253 8.07 -0.65 13.82
C PHE A 253 8.85 -0.15 15.03
N THR A 254 9.74 -0.97 15.59
CA THR A 254 10.44 -0.70 16.86
C THR A 254 11.95 -0.61 16.70
N ASP A 255 12.51 -1.18 15.64
CA ASP A 255 13.94 -1.24 15.37
C ASP A 255 14.27 -0.36 14.15
N PRO A 256 14.84 0.84 14.37
CA PRO A 256 15.20 1.72 13.27
C PRO A 256 16.25 1.08 12.36
N VAL A 257 17.20 0.29 12.88
CA VAL A 257 18.24 -0.32 12.04
C VAL A 257 17.63 -1.29 11.03
N LYS A 258 16.65 -2.09 11.44
CA LYS A 258 15.91 -2.98 10.54
C LYS A 258 15.01 -2.22 9.57
N LEU A 259 14.37 -1.13 10.01
CA LEU A 259 13.58 -0.29 9.11
C LEU A 259 14.48 0.32 8.01
N TRP A 260 15.66 0.80 8.39
CA TRP A 260 16.64 1.34 7.46
C TRP A 260 17.22 0.27 6.52
N SER A 261 17.37 -0.98 6.97
CA SER A 261 17.92 -2.06 6.14
C SER A 261 16.99 -2.46 4.98
N ILE A 262 15.68 -2.34 5.15
CA ILE A 262 14.70 -2.58 4.07
C ILE A 262 14.37 -1.32 3.27
N GLY A 263 14.76 -0.14 3.77
CA GLY A 263 14.43 1.16 3.18
C GLY A 263 14.89 1.29 1.74
N ASP A 264 16.07 0.76 1.35
CA ASP A 264 16.56 0.79 -0.04
C ASP A 264 15.63 0.05 -0.98
N THR A 265 15.12 -1.10 -0.56
CA THR A 265 14.21 -1.92 -1.36
C THR A 265 12.83 -1.28 -1.46
N VAL A 266 12.30 -0.77 -0.34
CA VAL A 266 10.98 -0.12 -0.30
C VAL A 266 10.98 1.15 -1.14
N THR A 267 11.96 2.04 -0.95
CA THR A 267 12.06 3.33 -1.67
C THR A 267 12.18 3.15 -3.19
N LYS A 268 12.86 2.11 -3.67
CA LYS A 268 12.94 1.76 -5.11
C LYS A 268 11.66 1.15 -5.67
N SER A 269 10.80 0.62 -4.80
CA SER A 269 9.63 -0.18 -5.17
C SER A 269 8.33 0.61 -5.13
N ILE A 270 8.35 1.81 -4.56
CA ILE A 270 7.18 2.69 -4.49
C ILE A 270 7.40 3.96 -5.31
N THR A 271 6.29 4.54 -5.75
CA THR A 271 6.23 5.91 -6.28
C THR A 271 5.27 6.71 -5.41
N THR A 272 5.65 7.91 -4.99
CA THR A 272 4.85 8.71 -4.04
C THR A 272 4.56 10.10 -4.57
N ASP A 273 3.67 10.82 -3.87
CA ASP A 273 3.59 12.28 -3.98
C ASP A 273 4.90 12.97 -3.54
N SER A 274 4.97 14.26 -3.84
CA SER A 274 6.08 15.15 -3.52
C SER A 274 6.36 15.25 -2.00
N ALA A 275 5.31 15.25 -1.16
CA ALA A 275 5.42 15.40 0.28
C ALA A 275 6.04 14.15 0.94
N LEU A 276 5.77 12.97 0.40
CA LEU A 276 6.43 11.70 0.78
C LEU A 276 7.73 11.42 -0.01
N GLY A 277 8.18 12.38 -0.82
CA GLY A 277 9.34 12.25 -1.70
C GLY A 277 10.71 12.17 -1.03
N SER A 278 10.75 12.05 0.29
CA SER A 278 11.98 11.93 1.05
C SER A 278 11.93 10.77 2.03
N VAL A 279 13.10 10.21 2.32
CA VAL A 279 13.23 9.12 3.30
C VAL A 279 12.76 9.58 4.68
N ASN A 280 13.04 10.83 5.04
CA ASN A 280 12.58 11.39 6.31
C ASN A 280 11.06 11.52 6.37
N SER A 281 10.41 11.90 5.26
CA SER A 281 8.95 11.95 5.17
C SER A 281 8.34 10.56 5.32
N LEU A 282 8.89 9.54 4.63
CA LEU A 282 8.44 8.15 4.75
C LEU A 282 8.65 7.60 6.15
N VAL A 283 9.80 7.88 6.77
CA VAL A 283 10.08 7.51 8.17
C VAL A 283 9.12 8.23 9.11
N GLY A 284 8.84 9.52 8.88
CA GLY A 284 7.85 10.29 9.62
C GLY A 284 6.46 9.65 9.56
N LEU A 285 6.00 9.31 8.36
CA LEU A 285 4.74 8.59 8.15
C LEU A 285 4.72 7.25 8.90
N VAL A 286 5.79 6.46 8.81
CA VAL A 286 5.88 5.20 9.59
C VAL A 286 5.84 5.46 11.09
N GLN A 287 6.44 6.55 11.57
CA GLN A 287 6.42 6.92 12.99
C GLN A 287 5.04 7.39 13.47
N GLU A 288 4.25 8.02 12.61
CA GLU A 288 2.84 8.37 12.87
C GLU A 288 1.99 7.10 12.92
N LEU A 289 2.24 6.15 12.01
CA LEU A 289 1.50 4.89 11.93
C LEU A 289 1.90 3.85 12.98
N LYS A 290 3.07 3.95 13.63
CA LYS A 290 3.60 2.92 14.55
C LYS A 290 2.68 2.61 15.73
N GLY A 291 1.83 3.56 16.11
CA GLY A 291 0.85 3.40 17.18
C GLY A 291 -0.32 2.49 16.80
N ILE A 292 -0.55 2.27 15.51
CA ILE A 292 -1.73 1.57 14.99
C ILE A 292 -1.42 0.08 14.89
N GLY A 293 -1.74 -0.65 15.95
CA GLY A 293 -1.67 -2.12 15.95
C GLY A 293 -2.72 -2.76 15.04
N PRO A 294 -2.56 -4.05 14.68
CA PRO A 294 -3.50 -4.78 13.83
C PRO A 294 -4.96 -4.75 14.33
N ASP A 295 -5.17 -4.74 15.65
CA ASP A 295 -6.50 -4.71 16.26
C ASP A 295 -7.21 -3.35 16.14
N ARG A 296 -6.46 -2.29 15.81
CA ARG A 296 -6.96 -0.92 15.59
C ARG A 296 -7.06 -0.56 14.11
N LEU A 297 -6.94 -1.55 13.24
CA LEU A 297 -7.04 -1.44 11.81
C LEU A 297 -8.35 -2.06 11.32
N SER A 298 -9.25 -1.23 10.81
CA SER A 298 -10.48 -1.70 10.16
C SER A 298 -10.27 -1.75 8.66
N MET A 299 -10.52 -2.89 8.02
CA MET A 299 -10.44 -3.02 6.56
C MET A 299 -11.79 -3.44 6.00
N VAL A 300 -12.34 -2.65 5.07
CA VAL A 300 -13.60 -2.93 4.38
C VAL A 300 -13.44 -2.76 2.87
N THR A 301 -14.25 -3.47 2.12
CA THR A 301 -14.52 -3.24 0.71
C THR A 301 -15.64 -2.22 0.66
N LEU A 302 -15.52 -1.23 -0.22
CA LEU A 302 -16.59 -0.28 -0.49
C LEU A 302 -17.90 -1.05 -0.73
N PRO A 303 -18.96 -0.81 0.05
CA PRO A 303 -20.24 -1.47 -0.18
C PRO A 303 -20.76 -1.15 -1.58
N VAL A 304 -20.97 -2.18 -2.38
CA VAL A 304 -21.39 -2.04 -3.77
C VAL A 304 -22.48 -3.05 -4.13
N VAL A 305 -23.28 -2.70 -5.13
CA VAL A 305 -24.26 -3.59 -5.77
C VAL A 305 -24.03 -3.60 -7.28
N THR A 306 -24.51 -4.64 -7.95
CA THR A 306 -24.49 -4.72 -9.41
C THR A 306 -25.13 -3.47 -10.02
N ALA A 307 -24.44 -2.87 -10.99
CA ALA A 307 -24.92 -1.68 -11.66
C ALA A 307 -26.16 -2.02 -12.50
N PRO A 308 -27.28 -1.28 -12.34
CA PRO A 308 -28.47 -1.50 -13.17
C PRO A 308 -28.24 -1.30 -14.67
N SER A 309 -27.19 -0.54 -15.04
CA SER A 309 -26.83 -0.26 -16.43
C SER A 309 -25.94 -1.33 -17.07
N ASP A 310 -25.21 -2.11 -16.27
CA ASP A 310 -24.26 -3.11 -16.77
C ASP A 310 -24.07 -4.19 -15.68
N PRO A 311 -24.52 -5.43 -15.92
CA PRO A 311 -24.40 -6.51 -14.94
C PRO A 311 -22.95 -6.90 -14.62
N ASN A 312 -21.98 -6.48 -15.45
CA ASN A 312 -20.55 -6.74 -15.23
C ASN A 312 -19.86 -5.59 -14.47
N ARG A 313 -20.62 -4.65 -13.91
CA ARG A 313 -20.12 -3.49 -13.19
C ARG A 313 -20.83 -3.35 -11.86
N VAL A 314 -20.25 -2.54 -10.97
CA VAL A 314 -20.83 -2.25 -9.66
C VAL A 314 -20.97 -0.75 -9.43
N VAL A 315 -21.91 -0.37 -8.58
CA VAL A 315 -22.11 1.00 -8.11
C VAL A 315 -22.20 0.99 -6.59
N GLU A 316 -21.93 2.13 -5.95
CA GLU A 316 -22.04 2.28 -4.50
C GLU A 316 -23.42 1.83 -3.98
N GLN A 317 -23.40 0.94 -2.99
CA GLN A 317 -24.60 0.53 -2.29
C GLN A 317 -24.96 1.59 -1.25
N GLN A 318 -26.05 2.31 -1.49
CA GLN A 318 -26.55 3.31 -0.54
C GLN A 318 -27.61 2.68 0.39
N PRO A 319 -27.64 3.06 1.68
CA PRO A 319 -26.83 4.11 2.33
C PRO A 319 -25.45 3.67 2.83
N GLN A 320 -25.08 2.38 2.72
CA GLN A 320 -23.90 1.80 3.37
C GLN A 320 -22.58 2.48 2.92
N ALA A 321 -22.38 2.69 1.62
CA ALA A 321 -21.21 3.40 1.09
C ALA A 321 -21.15 4.84 1.61
N GLY A 322 -22.28 5.55 1.59
CA GLY A 322 -22.38 6.90 2.16
C GLY A 322 -22.05 6.94 3.66
N GLN A 323 -22.44 5.92 4.42
CA GLN A 323 -22.10 5.79 5.84
C GLN A 323 -20.60 5.60 6.07
N VAL A 324 -19.90 4.85 5.19
CA VAL A 324 -18.43 4.72 5.25
C VAL A 324 -17.78 6.09 5.09
N TRP A 325 -18.09 6.81 4.00
CA TRP A 325 -17.46 8.11 3.74
C TRP A 325 -17.84 9.17 4.76
N ALA A 326 -19.09 9.17 5.24
CA ALA A 326 -19.52 10.07 6.31
C ALA A 326 -18.76 9.82 7.62
N ALA A 327 -18.54 8.55 7.99
CA ALA A 327 -17.76 8.19 9.18
C ALA A 327 -16.32 8.69 9.08
N LEU A 328 -15.63 8.44 7.95
CA LEU A 328 -14.24 8.88 7.77
C LEU A 328 -14.12 10.42 7.74
N LYS A 329 -15.07 11.13 7.11
CA LYS A 329 -15.09 12.60 7.12
C LYS A 329 -15.28 13.20 8.53
N ALA A 330 -15.92 12.46 9.43
CA ALA A 330 -16.15 12.87 10.81
C ALA A 330 -15.11 12.28 11.79
N ASP A 331 -14.02 11.70 11.27
CA ASP A 331 -13.03 10.93 12.03
C ASP A 331 -13.65 9.92 13.01
N GLN A 332 -14.65 9.17 12.53
CA GLN A 332 -15.32 8.12 13.29
C GLN A 332 -14.94 6.72 12.76
N PRO A 333 -15.05 5.67 13.60
CA PRO A 333 -14.96 4.30 13.13
C PRO A 333 -16.02 3.99 12.07
N ILE A 334 -15.67 3.14 11.11
CA ILE A 334 -16.64 2.62 10.15
C ILE A 334 -17.76 1.89 10.92
N PRO A 335 -19.05 2.13 10.61
CA PRO A 335 -20.15 1.50 11.32
C PRO A 335 -20.06 -0.02 11.31
N GLN A 336 -20.31 -0.65 12.46
CA GLN A 336 -20.26 -2.10 12.60
C GLN A 336 -21.24 -2.82 11.67
N THR A 337 -22.35 -2.18 11.30
CA THR A 337 -23.28 -2.68 10.28
C THR A 337 -22.63 -2.88 8.91
N VAL A 338 -21.64 -2.06 8.55
CA VAL A 338 -20.88 -2.20 7.29
C VAL A 338 -19.77 -3.23 7.44
N VAL A 339 -19.07 -3.22 8.59
CA VAL A 339 -17.98 -4.16 8.88
C VAL A 339 -18.50 -5.60 8.93
N SER A 340 -19.64 -5.84 9.58
CA SER A 340 -20.24 -7.17 9.69
C SER A 340 -20.91 -7.65 8.41
N ALA A 341 -21.14 -6.76 7.43
CA ALA A 341 -21.73 -7.08 6.14
C ALA A 341 -20.66 -7.33 5.04
N GLN A 342 -19.38 -7.38 5.41
CA GLN A 342 -18.30 -7.66 4.48
C GLN A 342 -18.38 -9.09 3.95
N PRO A 343 -18.02 -9.32 2.68
CA PRO A 343 -17.99 -10.67 2.13
C PRO A 343 -16.95 -11.52 2.87
N GLU A 344 -17.25 -12.82 3.00
CA GLU A 344 -16.30 -13.76 3.59
C GLU A 344 -15.05 -13.91 2.70
N ASN A 345 -13.91 -14.13 3.33
CA ASN A 345 -12.68 -14.40 2.61
C ASN A 345 -12.76 -15.78 1.93
N PRO A 346 -12.64 -15.86 0.59
CA PRO A 346 -12.81 -17.12 -0.13
C PRO A 346 -11.70 -18.14 0.17
N ALA A 347 -10.53 -17.71 0.63
CA ALA A 347 -9.47 -18.61 1.11
C ALA A 347 -9.77 -19.26 2.48
N GLN A 348 -10.78 -18.74 3.19
CA GLN A 348 -11.22 -19.21 4.51
C GLN A 348 -12.62 -19.83 4.48
N ALA A 349 -13.20 -20.02 3.29
CA ALA A 349 -14.52 -20.62 3.15
C ALA A 349 -14.57 -21.99 3.85
N ALA A 350 -15.69 -22.28 4.51
CA ALA A 350 -15.95 -23.61 5.03
C ALA A 350 -15.87 -24.62 3.87
N PRO A 351 -15.26 -25.82 4.07
CA PRO A 351 -15.20 -26.82 3.02
C PRO A 351 -16.61 -27.12 2.55
N THR A 352 -16.93 -26.74 1.31
CA THR A 352 -18.21 -27.04 0.70
C THR A 352 -18.25 -28.55 0.56
N ALA A 353 -19.21 -29.21 1.22
CA ALA A 353 -19.44 -30.63 1.05
C ALA A 353 -19.50 -30.92 -0.46
N SER A 354 -18.61 -31.81 -0.93
CA SER A 354 -18.47 -32.14 -2.34
C SER A 354 -19.85 -32.39 -2.98
N PRO A 355 -20.10 -31.94 -4.22
CA PRO A 355 -21.35 -32.27 -4.88
C PRO A 355 -21.41 -33.78 -4.98
N THR A 356 -22.40 -34.36 -4.30
CA THR A 356 -22.65 -35.80 -4.29
C THR A 356 -22.72 -36.24 -5.74
N ALA A 357 -21.80 -37.11 -6.14
CA ALA A 357 -21.77 -37.67 -7.48
C ALA A 357 -23.17 -38.19 -7.81
N ARG A 358 -23.87 -37.48 -8.71
CA ARG A 358 -25.17 -37.89 -9.19
C ARG A 358 -24.94 -39.20 -9.95
N ALA A 359 -25.25 -40.31 -9.30
CA ALA A 359 -25.18 -41.64 -9.88
C ALA A 359 -25.94 -41.63 -11.21
N ARG A 360 -25.21 -41.81 -12.31
CA ARG A 360 -25.80 -42.10 -13.61
C ARG A 360 -26.45 -43.49 -13.47
N ARG A 361 -27.77 -43.53 -13.58
CA ARG A 361 -28.50 -44.74 -13.97
C ARG A 361 -28.58 -44.79 -15.49
#